data_AF-A0A8T7EXS5-F1
#
_entry.id   AF-A0A8T7EXS5-F1
#
_cell.length_a   1.000
_cell.length_b   1.000
_cell.length_c   1.000
_cell.angle_alpha   90.00
_cell.angle_beta   90.00
_cell.angle_gamma   90.00
#
_symmetry.space_group_name_H-M   'P 1'
#
loop_
_entity.id
_entity.type
_entity.pdbx_description
1 polymer ?
#
loop_
_entity_poly.entity_id
_entity_poly.type
_entity_poly.pdbx_seq_one_letter_code
_entity_poly.pdbx_strand_id
1 'polypeptide(L)'
;MRSGCAGIITARHETLDSIAVLLLAALTRFAAWSVPVRFHGDEALFATYARSAAVYGDWMLSGPLDKPPLSLYAHGAVDAVHRRDDAVERRADARRVAGEFAARLPSAFAGIVTVAAVMGLAGALGGPRTALLAGVMAAVSPQMTAFSATAFTDPLLVMFGTLSLMAAARAETVASGDADRRGIRLKQQAVLIVPLAVLLLPSRMARRRFALGAAAGVILLLIWDAARSEVSIFAVAADNNNPYRWIVPPSEWPARAAQWGRYLSTAFGPPLLTALICIAALLPLPVERGRRITALRGLTWRCWPRTSPCRSTCTTVICCCCCRGSPCWLPCAYGAFCAGVG
;
A
#
# COMPACT_ATOMS: atom_id res chain seq x y z
N MET A 1 -23.69 -25.28 23.27
CA MET A 1 -24.03 -23.84 23.41
C MET A 1 -23.03 -22.99 24.22
N ARG A 2 -22.03 -23.55 24.94
CA ARG A 2 -21.04 -22.74 25.70
C ARG A 2 -19.83 -22.24 24.91
N SER A 3 -19.66 -22.62 23.64
CA SER A 3 -18.53 -22.21 22.79
C SER A 3 -18.69 -20.84 22.12
N GLY A 4 -19.86 -20.19 22.23
CA GLY A 4 -20.15 -18.91 21.56
C GLY A 4 -19.60 -17.67 22.29
N CYS A 5 -19.62 -17.65 23.63
CA CYS A 5 -19.25 -16.44 24.39
C CYS A 5 -17.73 -16.20 24.45
N ALA A 6 -16.91 -17.25 24.39
CA ALA A 6 -15.45 -17.11 24.46
C ALA A 6 -14.88 -16.37 23.23
N GLY A 7 -15.45 -16.59 22.04
CA GLY A 7 -14.96 -15.97 20.80
C GLY A 7 -15.25 -14.48 20.65
N ILE A 8 -16.31 -13.98 21.29
CA ILE A 8 -16.69 -12.55 21.22
C ILE A 8 -15.72 -11.70 22.06
N ILE A 9 -15.31 -12.21 23.23
CA ILE A 9 -14.40 -11.49 24.13
C ILE A 9 -13.00 -11.40 23.49
N THR A 10 -12.49 -12.49 22.91
CA THR A 10 -11.15 -12.49 22.29
C THR A 10 -11.05 -11.52 21.11
N ALA A 11 -12.08 -11.45 20.25
CA ALA A 11 -12.08 -10.54 19.10
C ALA A 11 -12.04 -9.05 19.50
N ARG A 12 -12.67 -8.71 20.65
CA ARG A 12 -12.69 -7.33 21.15
C ARG A 12 -11.32 -6.88 21.64
N HIS A 13 -10.58 -7.74 22.33
CA HIS A 13 -9.24 -7.43 22.81
C HIS A 13 -8.25 -7.21 21.66
N GLU A 14 -8.26 -8.08 20.65
CA GLU A 14 -7.37 -7.93 19.48
C GLU A 14 -7.57 -6.60 18.73
N THR A 15 -8.82 -6.12 18.70
CA THR A 15 -9.16 -4.83 18.07
C THR A 15 -8.61 -3.66 18.88
N LEU A 16 -8.77 -3.68 20.20
CA LEU A 16 -8.25 -2.62 21.08
C LEU A 16 -6.72 -2.55 21.04
N ASP A 17 -6.05 -3.69 21.03
CA ASP A 17 -4.59 -3.75 20.94
C ASP A 17 -4.09 -3.17 19.61
N SER A 18 -4.75 -3.51 18.51
CA SER A 18 -4.43 -2.96 17.19
C SER A 18 -4.63 -1.44 17.14
N ILE A 19 -5.73 -0.94 17.72
CA ILE A 19 -5.99 0.50 17.83
C ILE A 19 -4.89 1.18 18.65
N ALA A 20 -4.49 0.60 19.79
CA ALA A 20 -3.42 1.16 20.61
C ALA A 20 -2.09 1.26 19.85
N VAL A 21 -1.74 0.25 19.05
CA VAL A 21 -0.54 0.28 18.19
C VAL A 21 -0.63 1.39 17.13
N LEU A 22 -1.81 1.58 16.52
CA LEU A 22 -2.00 2.65 15.53
C LEU A 22 -1.98 4.05 16.15
N LEU A 23 -2.51 4.21 17.37
CA LEU A 23 -2.39 5.45 18.13
C LEU A 23 -0.94 5.74 18.50
N LEU A 24 -0.17 4.72 18.90
CA LEU A 24 1.27 4.86 19.12
C LEU A 24 2.00 5.28 17.84
N ALA A 25 1.66 4.67 16.70
CA ALA A 25 2.25 5.03 15.41
C ALA A 25 1.94 6.49 15.04
N ALA A 26 0.69 6.92 15.22
CA ALA A 26 0.29 8.31 15.00
C ALA A 26 1.08 9.26 15.92
N LEU A 27 1.13 8.96 17.22
CA LEU A 27 1.86 9.75 18.20
C LEU A 27 3.33 9.94 17.80
N THR A 28 4.05 8.87 17.45
CA THR A 28 5.48 8.98 17.10
C THR A 28 5.70 9.81 15.83
N ARG A 29 4.83 9.65 14.82
CA ARG A 29 4.95 10.37 13.53
C ARG A 29 4.62 11.85 13.66
N PHE A 30 3.55 12.19 14.38
CA PHE A 30 3.18 13.59 14.61
C PHE A 30 4.14 14.28 15.61
N ALA A 31 4.67 13.55 16.61
CA ALA A 31 5.69 14.09 17.50
C ALA A 31 7.00 14.41 16.78
N ALA A 32 7.50 13.52 15.92
CA ALA A 32 8.69 13.76 15.11
C ALA A 32 8.53 14.98 14.19
N TRP A 33 7.31 15.18 13.71
CA TRP A 33 6.97 16.31 12.85
C TRP A 33 6.85 17.64 13.58
N SER A 34 6.53 17.65 14.88
CA SER A 34 6.49 18.87 15.70
C SER A 34 7.86 19.51 15.94
N VAL A 35 8.95 18.82 15.58
CA VAL A 35 10.30 19.37 15.68
C VAL A 35 10.47 20.46 14.61
N PRO A 36 10.91 21.68 14.96
CA PRO A 36 11.02 22.80 14.03
C PRO A 36 12.22 22.65 13.07
N VAL A 37 12.12 21.69 12.15
CA VAL A 37 13.13 21.41 11.13
C VAL A 37 12.63 21.90 9.78
N ARG A 38 13.41 22.76 9.13
CA ARG A 38 13.12 23.23 7.77
C ARG A 38 13.22 22.10 6.76
N PHE A 39 12.73 22.36 5.55
CA PHE A 39 12.88 21.41 4.45
C PHE A 39 14.35 21.07 4.18
N HIS A 40 14.60 19.78 4.05
CA HIS A 40 15.76 19.28 3.32
C HIS A 40 15.68 19.72 1.85
N GLY A 41 16.82 19.76 1.14
CA GLY A 41 16.88 20.18 -0.27
C GLY A 41 15.88 19.44 -1.17
N ASP A 42 15.83 18.11 -1.05
CA ASP A 42 14.88 17.29 -1.81
C ASP A 42 13.40 17.52 -1.40
N GLU A 43 13.13 17.79 -0.11
CA GLU A 43 11.77 18.14 0.32
C GLU A 43 11.32 19.46 -0.32
N ALA A 44 12.21 20.46 -0.33
CA ALA A 44 11.94 21.75 -0.96
C ALA A 44 11.73 21.61 -2.48
N LEU A 45 12.52 20.75 -3.14
CA LEU A 45 12.35 20.43 -4.55
C LEU A 45 10.98 19.82 -4.82
N PHE A 46 10.61 18.75 -4.12
CA PHE A 46 9.31 18.08 -4.31
C PHE A 46 8.13 18.99 -3.96
N ALA A 47 8.23 19.76 -2.87
CA ALA A 47 7.21 20.72 -2.48
C ALA A 47 7.06 21.84 -3.53
N THR A 48 8.12 22.23 -4.23
CA THR A 48 8.05 23.24 -5.30
C THR A 48 7.24 22.72 -6.49
N TYR A 49 7.48 21.49 -6.95
CA TYR A 49 6.69 20.86 -8.01
C TYR A 49 5.22 20.68 -7.59
N ALA A 50 4.99 20.16 -6.38
CA ALA A 50 3.65 19.97 -5.83
C ALA A 50 2.87 21.28 -5.75
N ARG A 51 3.52 22.36 -5.29
CA ARG A 51 2.95 23.71 -5.26
C ARG A 51 2.70 24.26 -6.66
N SER A 52 3.60 24.03 -7.62
CA SER A 52 3.41 24.47 -9.02
C SER A 52 2.15 23.86 -9.61
N ALA A 53 1.95 22.56 -9.41
CA ALA A 53 0.73 21.86 -9.80
C ALA A 53 -0.52 22.42 -9.11
N ALA A 54 -0.46 22.63 -7.78
CA ALA A 54 -1.58 23.12 -7.00
C ALA A 54 -1.98 24.58 -7.30
N VAL A 55 -1.00 25.47 -7.54
CA VAL A 55 -1.21 26.91 -7.69
C VAL A 55 -1.37 27.32 -9.15
N TYR A 56 -0.54 26.79 -10.03
CA TYR A 56 -0.46 27.19 -11.44
C TYR A 56 -1.09 26.17 -12.39
N GLY A 57 -1.54 25.02 -11.88
CA GLY A 57 -2.11 23.97 -12.72
C GLY A 57 -1.07 23.22 -13.55
N ASP A 58 0.22 23.32 -13.20
CA ASP A 58 1.33 22.60 -13.86
C ASP A 58 1.34 21.12 -13.46
N TRP A 59 0.28 20.40 -13.83
CA TRP A 59 0.12 18.98 -13.52
C TRP A 59 1.03 18.09 -14.38
N MET A 60 1.67 18.63 -15.41
CA MET A 60 2.71 17.92 -16.16
C MET A 60 4.12 18.07 -15.54
N LEU A 61 4.22 18.82 -14.43
CA LEU A 61 5.39 18.95 -13.58
C LEU A 61 6.62 19.40 -14.39
N SER A 62 6.55 20.60 -14.96
CA SER A 62 7.57 21.11 -15.90
C SER A 62 8.94 21.29 -15.21
N GLY A 63 10.02 20.86 -15.87
CA GLY A 63 11.39 20.88 -15.33
C GLY A 63 12.09 19.52 -15.16
N PRO A 64 13.36 19.53 -14.70
CA PRO A 64 14.22 18.34 -14.59
C PRO A 64 13.86 17.51 -13.36
N LEU A 65 12.73 16.79 -13.46
CA LEU A 65 12.22 15.91 -12.42
C LEU A 65 12.67 14.47 -12.67
N ASP A 66 13.18 13.79 -11.64
CA ASP A 66 13.64 12.39 -11.72
C ASP A 66 12.67 11.39 -11.04
N LYS A 67 11.54 11.87 -10.51
CA LYS A 67 10.54 11.06 -9.80
C LYS A 67 9.23 10.93 -10.59
N PRO A 68 8.55 9.77 -10.47
CA PRO A 68 7.19 9.60 -10.95
C PRO A 68 6.19 10.60 -10.33
N PRO A 69 5.07 10.89 -11.01
CA PRO A 69 4.22 12.01 -10.64
C PRO A 69 3.31 11.77 -9.44
N LEU A 70 2.94 10.52 -9.12
CA LEU A 70 1.81 10.27 -8.22
C LEU A 70 2.08 10.78 -6.80
N SER A 71 3.34 10.83 -6.37
CA SER A 71 3.72 11.31 -5.04
C SER A 71 3.55 12.83 -5.00
N LEU A 72 4.05 13.51 -6.02
CA LEU A 72 3.91 14.95 -6.20
C LEU A 72 2.45 15.38 -6.35
N TYR A 73 1.61 14.57 -7.01
CA TYR A 73 0.16 14.79 -7.06
C TYR A 73 -0.49 14.64 -5.69
N ALA A 74 -0.08 13.67 -4.88
CA ALA A 74 -0.57 13.53 -3.51
C ALA A 74 -0.19 14.73 -2.65
N HIS A 75 1.06 15.21 -2.74
CA HIS A 75 1.50 16.43 -2.06
C HIS A 75 0.75 17.67 -2.57
N GLY A 76 0.59 17.82 -3.89
CA GLY A 76 -0.10 18.94 -4.51
C GLY A 76 -1.59 18.99 -4.16
N ALA A 77 -2.26 17.83 -4.06
CA ALA A 77 -3.65 17.76 -3.64
C ALA A 77 -3.83 18.24 -2.19
N VAL A 78 -2.93 17.87 -1.28
CA VAL A 78 -2.98 18.33 0.11
C VAL A 78 -2.68 19.83 0.21
N ASP A 79 -1.69 20.33 -0.55
CA ASP A 79 -1.38 21.76 -0.62
C ASP A 79 -2.56 22.58 -1.17
N ALA A 80 -3.24 22.09 -2.21
CA ALA A 80 -4.42 22.73 -2.79
C ALA A 80 -5.60 22.83 -1.81
N VAL A 81 -5.79 21.83 -0.94
CA VAL A 81 -6.84 21.84 0.09
C VAL A 81 -6.50 22.86 1.18
N HIS A 82 -5.29 22.81 1.76
CA HIS A 82 -4.90 23.71 2.87
C HIS A 82 -4.91 25.19 2.44
N ARG A 83 -4.55 25.47 1.18
CA ARG A 83 -4.55 26.85 0.67
C ARG A 83 -5.92 27.50 0.55
N ARG A 84 -7.01 26.73 0.43
CA ARG A 84 -8.37 27.31 0.34
C ARG A 84 -8.78 27.99 1.64
N ASP A 85 -8.24 27.54 2.76
CA ASP A 85 -8.60 28.02 4.09
C ASP A 85 -7.73 29.22 4.54
N ASP A 86 -6.53 29.38 3.96
CA ASP A 86 -5.54 30.41 4.32
C ASP A 86 -5.79 31.82 3.74
N ALA A 87 -6.97 32.08 3.15
CA ALA A 87 -7.32 33.40 2.62
C ALA A 87 -7.32 34.51 3.71
N VAL A 88 -7.33 34.12 4.99
CA VAL A 88 -7.51 35.02 6.14
C VAL A 88 -6.18 35.45 6.81
N GLU A 89 -5.10 34.67 6.72
CA GLU A 89 -3.82 35.02 7.39
C GLU A 89 -2.79 35.65 6.43
N ARG A 90 -2.49 36.94 6.67
CA ARG A 90 -1.55 37.75 5.87
C ARG A 90 -0.08 37.67 6.34
N ARG A 91 0.29 36.78 7.26
CA ARG A 91 1.69 36.65 7.73
C ARG A 91 2.44 35.65 6.85
N ALA A 92 3.51 36.13 6.20
CA ALA A 92 4.33 35.31 5.31
C ALA A 92 4.93 34.07 6.01
N ASP A 93 5.27 34.18 7.30
CA ASP A 93 5.83 33.07 8.08
C ASP A 93 4.80 31.99 8.39
N ALA A 94 3.56 32.36 8.71
CA ALA A 94 2.47 31.40 8.95
C ALA A 94 2.20 30.57 7.68
N ARG A 95 2.15 31.22 6.52
CA ARG A 95 2.01 30.53 5.22
C ARG A 95 3.15 29.58 4.91
N ARG A 96 4.37 29.92 5.33
CA ARG A 96 5.56 29.09 5.09
C ARG A 96 5.53 27.83 5.96
N VAL A 97 5.17 27.98 7.24
CA VAL A 97 5.00 26.85 8.17
C VAL A 97 3.82 25.96 7.76
N ALA A 98 2.69 26.55 7.35
CA ALA A 98 1.52 25.81 6.86
C ALA A 98 1.84 25.02 5.57
N GLY A 99 2.67 25.56 4.67
CA GLY A 99 3.13 24.84 3.49
C GLY A 99 4.06 23.66 3.82
N GLU A 100 4.99 23.84 4.77
CA GLU A 100 5.84 22.75 5.28
C GLU A 100 5.03 21.64 5.95
N PHE A 101 3.97 22.04 6.64
CA PHE A 101 2.98 21.12 7.20
C PHE A 101 2.25 20.36 6.07
N ALA A 102 1.56 21.05 5.17
CA ALA A 102 0.79 20.42 4.11
C ALA A 102 1.62 19.43 3.26
N ALA A 103 2.88 19.77 2.98
CA ALA A 103 3.77 18.91 2.19
C ALA A 103 4.15 17.59 2.89
N ARG A 104 4.33 17.58 4.21
CA ARG A 104 4.78 16.39 4.98
C ARG A 104 3.62 15.47 5.38
N LEU A 105 2.39 16.00 5.38
CA LEU A 105 1.20 15.28 5.83
C LEU A 105 0.94 13.95 5.09
N PRO A 106 1.07 13.84 3.74
CA PRO A 106 0.93 12.56 3.04
C PRO A 106 1.87 11.47 3.57
N SER A 107 3.12 11.83 3.86
CA SER A 107 4.13 10.90 4.38
C SER A 107 3.83 10.46 5.81
N ALA A 108 3.33 11.36 6.66
CA ALA A 108 2.93 11.04 8.02
C ALA A 108 1.80 9.98 8.03
N PHE A 109 0.77 10.20 7.21
CA PHE A 109 -0.31 9.22 7.04
C PHE A 109 0.18 7.92 6.41
N ALA A 110 1.05 7.99 5.40
CA ALA A 110 1.66 6.81 4.80
C ALA A 110 2.41 5.98 5.83
N GLY A 111 3.11 6.63 6.76
CA GLY A 111 3.77 5.99 7.88
C GLY A 111 2.81 5.22 8.80
N ILE A 112 1.64 5.77 9.12
CA ILE A 112 0.62 5.10 9.97
C ILE A 112 0.02 3.90 9.24
N VAL A 113 -0.36 4.09 7.98
CA VAL A 113 -0.91 3.02 7.13
C VAL A 113 0.11 1.90 6.93
N THR A 114 1.40 2.24 6.82
CA THR A 114 2.48 1.25 6.73
C THR A 114 2.51 0.37 7.98
N VAL A 115 2.32 0.91 9.19
CA VAL A 115 2.25 0.10 10.42
C VAL A 115 1.07 -0.86 10.37
N ALA A 116 -0.11 -0.40 9.96
CA ALA A 116 -1.28 -1.25 9.78
C ALA A 116 -1.01 -2.37 8.75
N ALA A 117 -0.34 -2.04 7.65
CA ALA A 117 0.02 -3.00 6.60
C ALA A 117 1.06 -4.03 7.10
N VAL A 118 2.05 -3.61 7.91
CA VAL A 118 3.02 -4.50 8.56
C VAL A 118 2.30 -5.47 9.51
N MET A 119 1.39 -4.98 10.35
CA MET A 119 0.57 -5.83 11.21
C MET A 119 -0.24 -6.84 10.39
N GLY A 120 -0.88 -6.37 9.32
CA GLY A 120 -1.69 -7.22 8.45
C GLY A 120 -0.88 -8.29 7.71
N LEU A 121 0.33 -7.96 7.27
CA LEU A 121 1.26 -8.88 6.62
C LEU A 121 1.81 -9.90 7.63
N ALA A 122 2.32 -9.44 8.76
CA ALA A 122 2.83 -10.29 9.84
C ALA A 122 1.74 -11.22 10.41
N GLY A 123 0.51 -10.73 10.52
CA GLY A 123 -0.65 -11.53 10.91
C GLY A 123 -0.99 -12.63 9.91
N ALA A 124 -0.90 -12.34 8.61
CA ALA A 124 -1.12 -13.34 7.57
C ALA A 124 -0.04 -14.43 7.55
N LEU A 125 1.20 -14.11 7.98
CA LEU A 125 2.34 -15.03 7.96
C LEU A 125 2.56 -15.78 9.28
N GLY A 126 2.24 -15.15 10.42
CA GLY A 126 2.60 -15.64 11.77
C GLY A 126 1.49 -15.52 12.83
N GLY A 127 0.30 -15.01 12.48
CA GLY A 127 -0.84 -14.89 13.40
C GLY A 127 -0.87 -13.63 14.27
N PRO A 128 -1.84 -13.50 15.19
CA PRO A 128 -2.16 -12.24 15.86
C PRO A 128 -1.04 -11.66 16.73
N ARG A 129 -0.31 -12.51 17.47
CA ARG A 129 0.81 -12.06 18.31
C ARG A 129 1.95 -11.48 17.48
N THR A 130 2.29 -12.14 16.37
CA THR A 130 3.30 -11.66 15.42
C THR A 130 2.87 -10.34 14.77
N ALA A 131 1.57 -10.19 14.47
CA ALA A 131 1.02 -8.93 13.98
C ALA A 131 1.26 -7.77 14.97
N LEU A 132 0.87 -7.96 16.24
CA LEU A 132 1.02 -6.92 17.27
C LEU A 132 2.49 -6.55 17.50
N LEU A 133 3.37 -7.55 17.64
CA LEU A 133 4.79 -7.30 17.85
C LEU A 133 5.42 -6.55 16.66
N ALA A 134 5.17 -7.00 15.43
CA ALA A 134 5.66 -6.33 14.23
C ALA A 134 5.12 -4.90 14.11
N GLY A 135 3.84 -4.69 14.48
CA GLY A 135 3.20 -3.39 14.55
C GLY A 135 3.88 -2.45 15.54
N VAL A 136 4.11 -2.88 16.78
CA VAL A 136 4.83 -2.10 17.80
C VAL A 136 6.22 -1.73 17.30
N MET A 137 6.98 -2.70 16.78
CA MET A 137 8.32 -2.47 16.25
C MET A 137 8.34 -1.45 15.10
N ALA A 138 7.37 -1.52 14.18
CA ALA A 138 7.23 -0.56 13.09
C ALA A 138 6.73 0.83 13.58
N ALA A 139 5.90 0.86 14.62
CA ALA A 139 5.38 2.09 15.22
C ALA A 139 6.50 2.90 15.88
N VAL A 140 7.43 2.22 16.58
CA VAL A 140 8.56 2.85 17.30
C VAL A 140 9.87 2.87 16.51
N SER A 141 9.90 2.35 15.28
CA SER A 141 11.11 2.38 14.45
C SER A 141 11.56 3.84 14.23
N PRO A 142 12.79 4.21 14.64
CA PRO A 142 13.29 5.57 14.48
C PRO A 142 13.39 5.96 13.01
N GLN A 143 13.79 5.02 12.15
CA GLN A 143 13.91 5.26 10.72
C GLN A 143 12.53 5.53 10.09
N MET A 144 11.53 4.67 10.33
CA MET A 144 10.18 4.92 9.81
C MET A 144 9.61 6.24 10.33
N THR A 145 9.85 6.54 11.61
CA THR A 145 9.39 7.78 12.24
C THR A 145 10.02 9.01 11.60
N ALA A 146 11.35 9.02 11.44
CA ALA A 146 12.09 10.12 10.82
C ALA A 146 11.65 10.35 9.37
N PHE A 147 11.59 9.30 8.55
CA PHE A 147 11.20 9.43 7.14
C PHE A 147 9.72 9.80 6.97
N SER A 148 8.82 9.34 7.85
CA SER A 148 7.40 9.72 7.79
C SER A 148 7.18 11.21 8.10
N ALA A 149 8.11 11.86 8.80
CA ALA A 149 8.06 13.30 9.09
C ALA A 149 8.65 14.16 7.96
N THR A 150 8.98 13.59 6.80
CA THR A 150 9.55 14.31 5.65
C THR A 150 8.58 14.35 4.46
N ALA A 151 8.76 15.32 3.57
CA ALA A 151 8.06 15.39 2.28
C ALA A 151 8.75 14.57 1.17
N PHE A 152 9.47 13.49 1.53
CA PHE A 152 10.04 12.57 0.55
C PHE A 152 8.98 11.66 -0.06
N THR A 153 9.29 11.13 -1.24
CA THR A 153 8.42 10.18 -1.96
C THR A 153 8.43 8.76 -1.38
N ASP A 154 9.43 8.45 -0.56
CA ASP A 154 9.73 7.11 -0.03
C ASP A 154 8.66 6.55 0.92
N PRO A 155 8.09 7.32 1.86
CA PRO A 155 7.05 6.80 2.76
C PRO A 155 5.81 6.27 2.00
N LEU A 156 5.37 6.96 0.94
CA LEU A 156 4.26 6.52 0.10
C LEU A 156 4.61 5.24 -0.68
N LEU A 157 5.83 5.16 -1.22
CA LEU A 157 6.35 3.94 -1.85
C LEU A 157 6.29 2.75 -0.87
N VAL A 158 6.85 2.92 0.33
CA VAL A 158 6.90 1.87 1.35
C VAL A 158 5.49 1.44 1.77
N MET A 159 4.57 2.39 1.93
CA MET A 159 3.17 2.10 2.23
C MET A 159 2.54 1.20 1.17
N PHE A 160 2.60 1.57 -0.11
CA PHE A 160 1.99 0.78 -1.18
C PHE A 160 2.71 -0.55 -1.44
N GLY A 161 4.03 -0.59 -1.31
CA GLY A 161 4.80 -1.84 -1.38
C GLY A 161 4.39 -2.81 -0.27
N THR A 162 4.26 -2.32 0.97
CA THR A 162 3.83 -3.14 2.11
C THR A 162 2.37 -3.60 1.96
N LEU A 163 1.47 -2.73 1.49
CA LEU A 163 0.09 -3.10 1.16
C LEU A 163 0.03 -4.18 0.07
N SER A 164 0.88 -4.08 -0.95
CA SER A 164 0.99 -5.09 -2.01
C SER A 164 1.38 -6.46 -1.44
N LEU A 165 2.39 -6.51 -0.56
CA LEU A 165 2.82 -7.73 0.10
C LEU A 165 1.76 -8.29 1.06
N MET A 166 1.11 -7.43 1.85
CA MET A 166 0.01 -7.81 2.74
C MET A 166 -1.13 -8.47 1.95
N ALA A 167 -1.58 -7.85 0.86
CA ALA A 167 -2.62 -8.40 0.00
C ALA A 167 -2.17 -9.71 -0.66
N ALA A 168 -0.92 -9.80 -1.12
CA ALA A 168 -0.36 -11.03 -1.68
C ALA A 168 -0.37 -12.19 -0.66
N ALA A 169 0.05 -11.93 0.59
CA ALA A 169 0.03 -12.90 1.68
C ALA A 169 -1.39 -13.40 2.03
N ARG A 170 -2.42 -12.57 1.78
CA ARG A 170 -3.84 -12.92 1.92
C ARG A 170 -4.46 -13.55 0.66
N ALA A 171 -3.65 -13.81 -0.37
CA ALA A 171 -4.07 -14.27 -1.70
C ALA A 171 -5.01 -13.30 -2.45
N GLU A 172 -5.06 -12.03 -2.07
CA GLU A 172 -5.85 -10.97 -2.71
C GLU A 172 -5.11 -10.39 -3.92
N THR A 173 -5.07 -11.16 -5.01
CA THR A 173 -4.22 -10.85 -6.18
C THR A 173 -4.49 -9.47 -6.79
N VAL A 174 -5.77 -9.07 -6.90
CA VAL A 174 -6.15 -7.80 -7.53
C VAL A 174 -5.72 -6.62 -6.66
N ALA A 175 -5.97 -6.68 -5.35
CA ALA A 175 -5.56 -5.64 -4.41
C ALA A 175 -4.03 -5.51 -4.35
N SER A 176 -3.32 -6.65 -4.38
CA SER A 176 -1.86 -6.68 -4.43
C SER A 176 -1.31 -5.98 -5.68
N GLY A 177 -1.81 -6.35 -6.87
CA GLY A 177 -1.38 -5.73 -8.13
C GLY A 177 -1.76 -4.25 -8.23
N ASP A 178 -2.90 -3.83 -7.70
CA ASP A 178 -3.33 -2.44 -7.67
C ASP A 178 -2.46 -1.57 -6.75
N ALA A 179 -2.09 -2.09 -5.57
CA ALA A 179 -1.17 -1.44 -4.66
C ALA A 179 0.23 -1.29 -5.28
N ASP A 180 0.78 -2.37 -5.87
CA ASP A 180 2.08 -2.36 -6.56
C ASP A 180 2.11 -1.34 -7.71
N ARG A 181 1.06 -1.35 -8.54
CA ARG A 181 0.86 -0.38 -9.63
C ARG A 181 0.85 1.08 -9.16
N ARG A 182 0.29 1.37 -7.97
CA ARG A 182 0.38 2.71 -7.37
C ARG A 182 1.80 2.99 -6.89
N GLY A 183 2.46 2.02 -6.25
CA GLY A 183 3.87 2.08 -5.86
C GLY A 183 4.80 2.49 -7.01
N ILE A 184 4.69 1.84 -8.16
CA ILE A 184 5.52 2.12 -9.35
C ILE A 184 5.36 3.57 -9.82
N ARG A 185 4.13 4.10 -9.76
CA ARG A 185 3.82 5.49 -10.13
C ARG A 185 4.21 6.52 -9.07
N LEU A 186 4.63 6.09 -7.88
CA LEU A 186 5.21 6.94 -6.83
C LEU A 186 6.74 6.95 -6.91
N LYS A 187 7.33 5.77 -7.10
CA LYS A 187 8.77 5.57 -7.28
C LYS A 187 9.03 4.33 -8.13
N GLN A 188 9.92 4.45 -9.12
CA GLN A 188 10.28 3.37 -10.03
C GLN A 188 10.83 2.14 -9.28
N GLN A 189 11.47 2.37 -8.13
CA GLN A 189 12.02 1.34 -7.24
C GLN A 189 10.96 0.38 -6.68
N ALA A 190 9.66 0.69 -6.76
CA ALA A 190 8.59 -0.23 -6.36
C ALA A 190 8.65 -1.56 -7.12
N VAL A 191 9.20 -1.57 -8.33
CA VAL A 191 9.39 -2.79 -9.13
C VAL A 191 10.20 -3.86 -8.39
N LEU A 192 11.03 -3.47 -7.42
CA LEU A 192 11.81 -4.39 -6.59
C LEU A 192 10.94 -5.21 -5.63
N ILE A 193 9.69 -4.82 -5.40
CA ILE A 193 8.73 -5.56 -4.56
C ILE A 193 8.04 -6.70 -5.33
N VAL A 194 7.98 -6.62 -6.66
CA VAL A 194 7.29 -7.59 -7.53
C VAL A 194 7.73 -9.05 -7.27
N PRO A 195 9.03 -9.40 -7.19
CA PRO A 195 9.44 -10.77 -6.94
C PRO A 195 8.91 -11.31 -5.60
N LEU A 196 8.93 -10.48 -4.54
CA LEU A 196 8.45 -10.87 -3.21
C LEU A 196 6.93 -11.10 -3.21
N ALA A 197 6.17 -10.21 -3.85
CA ALA A 197 4.72 -10.38 -3.99
C ALA A 197 4.39 -11.65 -4.79
N VAL A 198 5.11 -11.91 -5.88
CA VAL A 198 4.95 -13.12 -6.71
C VAL A 198 5.22 -14.40 -5.93
N LEU A 199 6.20 -14.40 -5.02
CA LEU A 199 6.50 -15.55 -4.15
C LEU A 199 5.36 -15.86 -3.16
N LEU A 200 4.64 -14.84 -2.69
CA LEU A 200 3.52 -15.02 -1.75
C LEU A 200 2.22 -15.49 -2.42
N LEU A 201 2.10 -15.37 -3.74
CA LEU A 201 0.87 -15.71 -4.46
C LEU A 201 0.73 -17.23 -4.72
N PRO A 202 -0.42 -17.85 -4.40
CA PRO A 202 -0.54 -19.30 -4.32
C PRO A 202 -0.66 -20.02 -5.67
N SER A 203 -0.95 -19.32 -6.77
CA SER A 203 -1.23 -19.95 -8.07
C SER A 203 -0.54 -19.27 -9.24
N ARG A 204 -0.35 -19.99 -10.35
CA ARG A 204 0.20 -19.41 -11.60
C ARG A 204 -0.71 -18.31 -12.16
N MET A 205 -2.04 -18.50 -12.09
CA MET A 205 -3.00 -17.51 -12.56
C MET A 205 -2.98 -16.23 -11.71
N ALA A 206 -2.84 -16.38 -10.38
CA ALA A 206 -2.67 -15.24 -9.48
C ALA A 206 -1.41 -14.44 -9.84
N ARG A 207 -0.27 -15.13 -9.98
CA ARG A 207 1.00 -14.51 -10.39
C ARG A 207 0.91 -13.77 -11.72
N ARG A 208 0.23 -14.35 -12.72
CA ARG A 208 -0.02 -13.68 -14.01
C ARG A 208 -0.86 -12.42 -13.86
N ARG A 209 -1.98 -12.49 -13.14
CA ARG A 209 -2.86 -11.32 -12.90
C ARG A 209 -2.13 -10.19 -12.16
N PHE A 210 -1.33 -10.54 -11.15
CA PHE A 210 -0.47 -9.59 -10.46
C PHE A 210 0.53 -8.94 -11.41
N ALA A 211 1.26 -9.74 -12.19
CA ALA A 211 2.26 -9.25 -13.15
C ALA A 211 1.65 -8.33 -14.21
N LEU A 212 0.44 -8.63 -14.69
CA LEU A 212 -0.30 -7.74 -15.60
C LEU A 212 -0.65 -6.40 -14.93
N GLY A 213 -1.04 -6.40 -13.65
CA GLY A 213 -1.29 -5.19 -12.88
C GLY A 213 -0.02 -4.33 -12.71
N ALA A 214 1.10 -4.96 -12.36
CA ALA A 214 2.40 -4.30 -12.25
C ALA A 214 2.86 -3.73 -13.61
N ALA A 215 2.76 -4.53 -14.68
CA ALA A 215 3.09 -4.10 -16.04
C ALA A 215 2.24 -2.91 -16.49
N ALA A 216 0.93 -2.91 -16.19
CA ALA A 216 0.07 -1.75 -16.45
C ALA A 216 0.54 -0.49 -15.71
N GLY A 217 1.11 -0.62 -14.51
CA GLY A 217 1.73 0.50 -13.78
C GLY A 217 2.94 1.10 -14.49
N VAL A 218 3.83 0.24 -14.99
CA VAL A 218 4.99 0.66 -15.79
C VAL A 218 4.53 1.34 -17.08
N ILE A 219 3.59 0.73 -17.81
CA ILE A 219 3.06 1.29 -19.06
C ILE A 219 2.43 2.67 -18.84
N LEU A 220 1.60 2.83 -17.80
CA LEU A 220 0.99 4.12 -17.49
C LEU A 220 2.04 5.19 -17.15
N LEU A 221 3.11 4.80 -16.45
CA LEU A 221 4.21 5.71 -16.15
C LEU A 221 4.97 6.13 -17.42
N LEU A 222 5.22 5.19 -18.34
CA LEU A 222 5.87 5.46 -19.62
C LEU A 222 5.01 6.37 -20.52
N ILE A 223 3.69 6.15 -20.55
CA ILE A 223 2.76 7.03 -21.28
C ILE A 223 2.79 8.45 -20.71
N TRP A 224 2.78 8.57 -19.38
CA TRP A 224 2.86 9.88 -18.74
C TRP A 224 4.18 10.59 -19.04
N ASP A 225 5.31 9.87 -18.95
CA ASP A 225 6.64 10.42 -19.24
C ASP A 225 6.76 10.84 -20.72
N ALA A 226 6.27 10.04 -21.65
CA ALA A 226 6.27 10.36 -23.09
C ALA A 226 5.33 11.53 -23.44
N ALA A 227 4.31 11.80 -22.64
CA ALA A 227 3.42 12.94 -22.83
C ALA A 227 4.02 14.26 -22.32
N ARG A 228 5.12 14.23 -21.55
CA ARG A 228 5.83 15.44 -21.12
C ARG A 228 6.68 15.98 -22.25
N SER A 229 6.76 17.31 -22.35
CA SER A 229 7.69 18.02 -23.24
C SER A 229 9.12 18.12 -22.69
N GLU A 230 9.37 17.54 -21.51
CA GLU A 230 10.62 17.63 -20.76
C GLU A 230 11.53 16.41 -21.03
N VAL A 231 12.76 16.48 -20.51
CA VAL A 231 13.64 15.30 -20.47
C VAL A 231 12.96 14.18 -19.67
N SER A 232 13.02 12.96 -20.21
CA SER A 232 12.47 11.76 -19.57
C SER A 232 12.94 11.63 -18.13
N ILE A 233 12.01 11.32 -17.21
CA ILE A 233 12.34 11.08 -15.80
C ILE A 233 13.35 9.94 -15.64
N PHE A 234 13.37 8.99 -16.58
CA PHE A 234 14.29 7.85 -16.54
C PHE A 234 15.72 8.27 -16.91
N ALA A 235 15.86 9.21 -17.85
CA ALA A 235 17.17 9.76 -18.20
C ALA A 235 17.75 10.57 -17.03
N VAL A 236 16.95 11.48 -16.46
CA VAL A 236 17.37 12.28 -15.29
C VAL A 236 17.66 11.39 -14.07
N ALA A 237 16.85 10.35 -13.85
CA ALA A 237 17.10 9.39 -12.77
C ALA A 237 18.37 8.57 -12.99
N ALA A 238 18.69 8.21 -14.24
CA ALA A 238 19.94 7.52 -14.57
C ALA A 238 21.15 8.42 -14.30
N ASP A 239 21.08 9.68 -14.70
CA ASP A 239 22.12 10.69 -14.43
C ASP A 239 22.39 10.86 -12.93
N ASN A 240 21.32 11.00 -12.14
CA ASN A 240 21.43 11.32 -10.72
C ASN A 240 21.81 10.11 -9.84
N ASN A 241 21.30 8.91 -10.14
CA ASN A 241 21.44 7.77 -9.22
C ASN A 241 22.61 6.84 -9.58
N ASN A 242 22.88 6.63 -10.87
CA ASN A 242 23.96 5.76 -11.31
C ASN A 242 24.36 6.10 -12.75
N PRO A 243 25.15 7.18 -12.96
CA PRO A 243 25.34 7.82 -14.26
C PRO A 243 25.74 6.79 -15.31
N TYR A 244 24.74 6.37 -16.09
CA TYR A 244 24.81 5.40 -17.19
C TYR A 244 25.39 4.01 -16.85
N ARG A 245 25.29 3.57 -15.59
CA ARG A 245 25.76 2.23 -15.18
C ARG A 245 24.59 1.30 -14.88
N TRP A 246 24.62 0.10 -15.46
CA TRP A 246 23.57 -0.91 -15.23
C TRP A 246 23.81 -1.67 -13.93
N ILE A 247 25.08 -2.00 -13.65
CA ILE A 247 25.50 -2.75 -12.46
C ILE A 247 26.68 -2.03 -11.85
N VAL A 248 26.66 -1.91 -10.52
CA VAL A 248 27.78 -1.40 -9.74
C VAL A 248 28.95 -2.38 -9.85
N PRO A 249 30.19 -1.92 -10.15
CA PRO A 249 31.36 -2.79 -10.21
C PRO A 249 31.54 -3.62 -8.92
N PRO A 250 31.91 -4.92 -9.01
CA PRO A 250 32.11 -5.76 -7.82
C PRO A 250 33.09 -5.18 -6.79
N SER A 251 34.05 -4.36 -7.23
CA SER A 251 35.00 -3.65 -6.37
C SER A 251 34.33 -2.66 -5.40
N GLU A 252 33.16 -2.11 -5.74
CA GLU A 252 32.41 -1.20 -4.86
C GLU A 252 31.50 -1.97 -3.87
N TRP A 253 31.26 -3.27 -4.08
CA TRP A 253 30.29 -4.03 -3.28
C TRP A 253 30.64 -4.07 -1.79
N PRO A 254 31.89 -4.30 -1.36
CA PRO A 254 32.22 -4.31 0.07
C PRO A 254 31.92 -2.98 0.75
N ALA A 255 32.24 -1.85 0.10
CA ALA A 255 32.00 -0.52 0.65
C ALA A 255 30.50 -0.23 0.79
N ARG A 256 29.69 -0.63 -0.21
CA ARG A 256 28.23 -0.49 -0.17
C ARG A 256 27.60 -1.42 0.86
N ALA A 257 28.05 -2.67 0.96
CA ALA A 257 27.60 -3.59 2.00
C ALA A 257 27.89 -3.04 3.39
N ALA A 258 29.08 -2.46 3.61
CA ALA A 258 29.41 -1.78 4.86
C ALA A 258 28.50 -0.55 5.12
N GLN A 259 28.16 0.22 4.09
CA GLN A 259 27.23 1.34 4.20
C GLN A 259 25.82 0.88 4.56
N TRP A 260 25.31 -0.18 3.92
CA TRP A 260 24.03 -0.78 4.28
C TRP A 260 24.05 -1.34 5.70
N GLY A 261 25.15 -1.95 6.13
CA GLY A 261 25.34 -2.39 7.51
C GLY A 261 25.22 -1.23 8.51
N ARG A 262 25.80 -0.06 8.19
CA ARG A 262 25.67 1.16 9.02
C ARG A 262 24.24 1.72 9.05
N TYR A 263 23.48 1.61 7.96
CA TYR A 263 22.06 2.00 7.98
C TYR A 263 21.21 0.98 8.73
N LEU A 264 21.47 -0.30 8.56
CA LEU A 264 20.74 -1.36 9.23
C LEU A 264 20.96 -1.31 10.74
N SER A 265 22.16 -0.97 11.21
CA SER A 265 22.46 -0.90 12.64
C SER A 265 21.59 0.12 13.39
N THR A 266 21.05 1.13 12.69
CA THR A 266 20.16 2.16 13.27
C THR A 266 18.68 1.91 13.02
N ALA A 267 18.29 0.80 12.38
CA ALA A 267 16.91 0.51 12.00
C ALA A 267 15.91 0.53 13.18
N PHE A 268 16.36 0.09 14.36
CA PHE A 268 15.60 0.12 15.62
C PHE A 268 16.23 1.04 16.69
N GLY A 269 17.08 1.98 16.27
CA GLY A 269 17.73 2.94 17.16
C GLY A 269 19.14 2.49 17.58
N PRO A 270 19.43 2.30 18.88
CA PRO A 270 20.76 1.90 19.32
C PRO A 270 21.22 0.57 18.66
N PRO A 271 22.48 0.47 18.18
CA PRO A 271 22.97 -0.71 17.48
C PRO A 271 22.81 -2.03 18.24
N LEU A 272 23.00 -2.00 19.56
CA LEU A 272 22.81 -3.18 20.41
C LEU A 272 21.36 -3.66 20.41
N LEU A 273 20.39 -2.74 20.49
CA LEU A 273 18.97 -3.09 20.45
C LEU A 273 18.59 -3.70 19.09
N THR A 274 19.03 -3.08 17.99
CA THR A 274 18.85 -3.63 16.65
C THR A 274 19.44 -5.05 16.56
N ALA A 275 20.67 -5.26 17.04
CA ALA A 275 21.32 -6.58 17.00
C ALA A 275 20.54 -7.62 17.80
N LEU A 276 20.09 -7.30 19.01
CA LEU A 276 19.29 -8.20 19.84
C LEU A 276 17.96 -8.56 19.17
N ILE A 277 17.29 -7.59 18.54
CA ILE A 277 16.07 -7.82 17.77
C ILE A 277 16.33 -8.74 16.58
N CYS A 278 17.39 -8.50 15.81
CA CYS A 278 17.74 -9.34 14.67
C CYS A 278 18.07 -10.77 15.11
N ILE A 279 18.85 -10.95 16.19
CA ILE A 279 19.14 -12.27 16.74
C ILE A 279 17.84 -12.95 17.18
N ALA A 280 16.97 -12.26 17.93
CA ALA A 280 15.69 -12.79 18.35
C ALA A 280 14.78 -13.19 17.17
N ALA A 281 14.82 -12.46 16.06
CA ALA A 281 14.07 -12.77 14.85
C ALA A 281 14.62 -13.98 14.07
N LEU A 282 15.92 -14.28 14.21
CA LEU A 282 16.57 -15.44 13.59
C LEU A 282 16.47 -16.70 14.46
N LEU A 283 16.27 -16.54 15.77
CA LEU A 283 16.00 -17.69 16.64
C LEU A 283 14.73 -18.39 16.13
N PRO A 284 14.74 -19.73 16.04
CA PRO A 284 13.54 -20.49 15.72
C PRO A 284 12.59 -20.32 16.89
N LEU A 285 11.79 -19.25 16.88
CA LEU A 285 10.63 -19.18 17.71
C LEU A 285 9.80 -20.41 17.33
N PRO A 286 9.22 -21.13 18.30
CA PRO A 286 8.20 -22.11 18.00
C PRO A 286 7.03 -21.33 17.39
N VAL A 287 7.13 -21.08 16.08
CA VAL A 287 6.01 -20.73 15.24
C VAL A 287 5.19 -21.98 15.34
N GLU A 288 4.20 -21.96 16.23
CA GLU A 288 3.04 -22.80 16.06
C GLU A 288 2.68 -22.59 14.59
N ARG A 289 3.00 -23.57 13.73
CA ARG A 289 2.55 -23.62 12.35
C ARG A 289 1.04 -23.74 12.47
N GLY A 290 0.41 -22.61 12.76
CA GLY A 290 -1.00 -22.45 12.94
C GLY A 290 -1.58 -22.95 11.64
N ARG A 291 -2.21 -24.13 11.73
CA ARG A 291 -3.11 -24.66 10.71
C ARG A 291 -3.82 -23.47 10.07
N ARG A 292 -3.80 -23.41 8.73
CA ARG A 292 -4.75 -22.71 7.82
C ARG A 292 -4.13 -21.77 6.78
N ILE A 293 -3.20 -22.24 5.95
CA ILE A 293 -3.31 -21.91 4.50
C ILE A 293 -4.34 -22.84 3.83
N THR A 294 -4.60 -24.01 4.41
CA THR A 294 -5.55 -25.00 3.88
C THR A 294 -7.02 -24.65 4.11
N ALA A 295 -7.41 -23.85 5.13
CA ALA A 295 -8.83 -23.51 5.32
C ALA A 295 -9.36 -22.45 4.35
N LEU A 296 -8.49 -21.63 3.74
CA LEU A 296 -8.91 -20.73 2.66
C LEU A 296 -9.10 -21.47 1.33
N ARG A 297 -8.56 -22.69 1.18
CA ARG A 297 -8.91 -23.59 0.07
C ARG A 297 -10.27 -24.29 0.27
N GLY A 298 -10.79 -24.33 1.50
CA GLY A 298 -12.11 -24.89 1.84
C GLY A 298 -13.25 -23.88 1.82
N LEU A 299 -12.92 -22.58 1.79
CA LEU A 299 -13.83 -21.50 1.39
C LEU A 299 -13.87 -21.40 -0.14
N THR A 300 -14.07 -22.53 -0.83
CA THR A 300 -15.07 -22.49 -1.90
C THR A 300 -16.28 -21.79 -1.29
N TRP A 301 -16.84 -20.81 -1.98
CA TRP A 301 -18.15 -20.25 -1.69
C TRP A 301 -19.15 -21.39 -1.48
N ARG A 302 -19.20 -21.96 -0.27
CA ARG A 302 -20.34 -22.77 0.14
C ARG A 302 -21.41 -21.72 0.15
N CYS A 303 -22.24 -21.75 -0.90
CA CYS A 303 -23.56 -21.17 -0.89
C CYS A 303 -24.06 -21.31 0.53
N TRP A 304 -24.22 -20.16 1.18
CA TRP A 304 -24.76 -20.07 2.52
C TRP A 304 -25.93 -21.05 2.59
N PRO A 305 -25.90 -22.09 3.44
CA PRO A 305 -27.08 -22.92 3.56
C PRO A 305 -28.18 -21.97 3.99
N ARG A 306 -29.16 -21.73 3.11
CA ARG A 306 -30.42 -21.10 3.44
C ARG A 306 -31.04 -22.00 4.51
N THR A 307 -30.69 -21.79 5.76
CA THR A 307 -31.42 -22.31 6.91
C THR A 307 -32.55 -21.34 7.19
N SER A 308 -33.43 -21.17 6.21
CA SER A 308 -34.83 -20.98 6.52
C SER A 308 -35.47 -22.36 6.43
N PRO A 309 -36.16 -22.85 7.48
CA PRO A 309 -37.05 -23.97 7.29
C PRO A 309 -38.12 -23.48 6.31
N CYS A 310 -38.06 -23.95 5.06
CA CYS A 310 -39.17 -23.84 4.14
C CYS A 310 -40.27 -24.79 4.66
N ARG A 311 -40.94 -24.37 5.73
CA ARG A 311 -42.22 -24.93 6.12
C ARG A 311 -43.26 -24.30 5.21
N SER A 312 -43.77 -25.14 4.32
CA SER A 312 -45.11 -25.14 3.74
C SER A 312 -45.65 -23.87 3.07
N THR A 313 -46.12 -24.09 1.84
CA THR A 313 -47.12 -23.31 1.09
C THR A 313 -46.69 -21.95 0.55
N CYS A 314 -45.86 -21.97 -0.49
CA CYS A 314 -46.05 -21.07 -1.62
C CYS A 314 -45.80 -21.82 -2.93
N THR A 315 -46.92 -22.23 -3.50
CA THR A 315 -47.10 -22.55 -4.91
C THR A 315 -46.62 -21.36 -5.76
N THR A 316 -45.65 -21.63 -6.63
CA THR A 316 -45.41 -20.93 -7.90
C THR A 316 -44.84 -19.51 -7.85
N VAL A 317 -43.50 -19.36 -7.88
CA VAL A 317 -42.77 -18.50 -8.86
C VAL A 317 -41.35 -19.07 -9.11
N ILE A 318 -41.29 -19.88 -10.17
CA ILE A 318 -40.24 -20.06 -11.19
C ILE A 318 -38.82 -19.58 -10.84
N CYS A 319 -37.97 -20.55 -10.49
CA CYS A 319 -36.52 -20.48 -10.64
C CYS A 319 -36.15 -21.28 -11.90
N CYS A 320 -35.82 -20.60 -13.00
CA CYS A 320 -35.39 -21.23 -14.25
C CYS A 320 -33.99 -21.83 -14.10
N CYS A 321 -33.92 -23.08 -13.65
CA CYS A 321 -32.81 -23.98 -13.97
C CYS A 321 -33.07 -24.61 -15.34
N CYS A 322 -32.32 -24.19 -16.36
CA CYS A 322 -32.25 -24.89 -17.65
C CYS A 322 -31.59 -26.26 -17.47
N CYS A 323 -32.39 -27.30 -17.34
CA CYS A 323 -31.96 -28.68 -17.59
C CYS A 323 -32.22 -29.04 -19.06
N ARG A 324 -31.23 -29.70 -19.68
CA ARG A 324 -31.26 -30.18 -21.07
C ARG A 324 -32.34 -31.24 -21.27
N GLY A 325 -33.07 -31.11 -22.37
CA GLY A 325 -33.80 -32.20 -23.02
C GLY A 325 -35.32 -32.11 -22.90
N SER A 326 -35.98 -31.86 -24.04
CA SER A 326 -37.44 -31.81 -24.32
C SER A 326 -38.05 -30.40 -24.43
N PRO A 327 -38.92 -30.15 -25.44
CA PRO A 327 -39.33 -28.81 -25.84
C PRO A 327 -40.45 -28.26 -24.96
N CYS A 328 -40.23 -27.09 -24.36
CA CYS A 328 -41.27 -26.33 -23.66
C CYS A 328 -42.23 -25.69 -24.67
N TRP A 329 -43.43 -26.25 -24.77
CA TRP A 329 -44.59 -25.56 -25.32
C TRP A 329 -45.29 -24.79 -24.19
N LEU A 330 -45.72 -23.54 -24.50
CA LEU A 330 -46.65 -22.63 -23.78
C LEU A 330 -46.01 -21.40 -23.07
N PRO A 331 -46.76 -20.27 -23.04
CA PRO A 331 -46.34 -19.04 -23.73
C PRO A 331 -45.80 -17.94 -22.78
N CYS A 332 -44.87 -17.14 -23.32
CA CYS A 332 -44.41 -15.90 -22.69
C CYS A 332 -45.49 -14.80 -22.76
N ALA A 333 -46.03 -14.43 -21.60
CA ALA A 333 -46.76 -13.19 -21.42
C ALA A 333 -45.79 -12.07 -21.03
N TYR A 334 -45.01 -11.56 -21.98
CA TYR A 334 -44.45 -10.20 -21.95
C TYR A 334 -44.16 -9.81 -23.39
N GLY A 335 -44.83 -8.74 -23.85
CA GLY A 335 -44.78 -8.27 -25.22
C GLY A 335 -43.36 -7.87 -25.63
N ALA A 336 -42.79 -8.65 -26.53
CA ALA A 336 -41.74 -8.22 -27.43
C ALA A 336 -42.14 -8.70 -28.82
N PHE A 337 -42.46 -7.73 -29.69
CA PHE A 337 -42.71 -7.91 -31.10
C PHE A 337 -41.52 -8.65 -31.75
N CYS A 338 -41.77 -9.84 -32.30
CA CYS A 338 -40.90 -10.40 -33.34
C CYS A 338 -41.47 -9.98 -34.69
N ALA A 339 -40.66 -9.28 -35.47
CA ALA A 339 -40.93 -8.89 -36.84
C ALA A 339 -41.14 -10.14 -37.71
N GLY A 340 -42.21 -10.12 -38.50
CA GLY A 340 -42.50 -11.13 -39.50
C GLY A 340 -41.56 -11.03 -40.70
N VAL A 341 -41.16 -12.19 -41.21
CA VAL A 341 -40.71 -12.36 -42.59
C VAL A 341 -41.77 -13.22 -43.26
N GLY A 342 -42.47 -12.62 -44.21
CA GLY A 342 -43.07 -13.34 -45.34
C GLY A 342 -42.07 -13.41 -46.48
#